data_AF-A0AAJ1V5B7-F1
#
_entry.id   AF-A0AAJ1V5B7-F1
#
_cell.length_a   1.000
_cell.length_b   1.000
_cell.length_c   1.000
_cell.angle_alpha   90.00
_cell.angle_beta   90.00
_cell.angle_gamma   90.00
#
_symmetry.space_group_name_H-M   'P 1'
#
loop_
_entity.id
_entity.type
_entity.pdbx_description
1 polymer ?
#
loop_
_entity_poly.entity_id
_entity_poly.type
_entity_poly.pdbx_seq_one_letter_code
_entity_poly.pdbx_strand_id
1 'polypeptide(L)' 'MIINIDVINELLESEITSYQIAKATGIATQSLDNYRKYGSKIENMRLGIAIKLYNYAMSINKNTPTN' A
#
# COMPACT_ATOMS: atom_id res chain seq x y z
N MET A 1 5.87 14.20 -8.76
CA MET A 1 5.55 13.31 -7.63
C MET A 1 6.49 12.13 -7.68
N ILE A 2 7.21 11.85 -6.60
CA ILE A 2 8.13 10.71 -6.49
C ILE A 2 7.44 9.65 -5.64
N ILE A 3 7.38 8.41 -6.12
CA ILE A 3 6.82 7.27 -5.38
C ILE A 3 7.99 6.51 -4.77
N ASN A 4 7.94 6.27 -3.46
CA ASN A 4 8.87 5.36 -2.79
C ASN A 4 8.20 3.99 -2.63
N ILE A 5 8.80 2.95 -3.20
CA ILE A 5 8.31 1.57 -3.13
C ILE A 5 8.43 1.01 -1.71
N ASP A 6 9.43 1.42 -0.94
CA ASP A 6 9.62 0.95 0.44
C ASP A 6 8.44 1.33 1.33
N VAL A 7 7.88 2.53 1.14
CA VAL A 7 6.66 2.98 1.84
C VAL A 7 5.44 2.11 1.50
N ILE A 8 5.36 1.62 0.25
CA ILE A 8 4.31 0.69 -0.16
C ILE A 8 4.55 -0.70 0.46
N ASN A 9 5.80 -1.15 0.51
CA ASN A 9 6.17 -2.41 1.17
C ASN A 9 5.79 -2.39 2.66
N GLU A 10 6.17 -1.35 3.39
CA GLU A 10 5.82 -1.16 4.80
C GLU A 10 4.30 -1.25 5.02
N LEU A 11 3.51 -0.60 4.15
CA LEU A 11 2.05 -0.69 4.21
C LEU A 11 1.55 -2.13 3.97
N LEU A 12 2.12 -2.83 3.00
CA LEU A 12 1.74 -4.20 2.65
C LEU A 12 2.23 -5.25 3.66
N GLU A 13 3.26 -4.95 4.44
CA GLU A 13 3.75 -5.81 5.53
C GLU A 13 3.11 -5.45 6.87
N SER A 14 2.42 -4.31 6.97
CA SER A 14 1.72 -3.88 8.18
C SER A 14 0.54 -4.77 8.56
N GLU A 15 0.13 -4.65 9.82
CA GLU A 15 -1.08 -5.24 10.40
C GLU A 15 -2.39 -4.70 9.79
N ILE A 16 -2.33 -3.64 8.97
CA ILE A 16 -3.53 -3.15 8.26
C ILE A 16 -3.93 -4.21 7.26
N THR A 17 -5.11 -4.79 7.43
CA THR A 17 -5.58 -5.88 6.57
C THR A 17 -5.79 -5.41 5.12
N SER A 18 -5.67 -6.34 4.16
CA SER A 18 -6.03 -6.09 2.76
C SER A 18 -7.44 -5.53 2.62
N TYR A 19 -8.39 -5.94 3.46
CA TYR A 19 -9.75 -5.39 3.48
C TYR A 19 -9.78 -3.90 3.84
N GLN A 20 -9.05 -3.48 4.88
CA GLN A 20 -8.97 -2.08 5.28
C GLN A 20 -8.33 -1.22 4.19
N ILE A 21 -7.24 -1.69 3.59
CA ILE A 21 -6.57 -1.00 2.48
C ILE A 21 -7.50 -0.91 1.27
N ALA A 22 -8.20 -2.00 0.93
CA ALA A 22 -9.17 -2.01 -0.18
C ALA A 22 -10.29 -1.00 0.03
N LYS A 23 -10.85 -0.93 1.25
CA LYS A 23 -11.90 0.04 1.61
C LYS A 23 -11.43 1.49 1.45
N ALA A 24 -10.17 1.79 1.77
CA ALA A 24 -9.63 3.14 1.67
C ALA A 24 -9.19 3.53 0.25
N THR A 25 -8.65 2.59 -0.52
CA THR A 25 -7.99 2.86 -1.82
C THR A 25 -8.84 2.50 -3.04
N GLY A 26 -9.86 1.67 -2.85
CA GLY A 26 -10.64 1.05 -3.92
C GLY A 26 -9.85 0.03 -4.74
N ILE A 27 -8.71 -0.46 -4.24
CA ILE A 27 -7.96 -1.58 -4.85
C ILE A 27 -8.63 -2.89 -4.42
N ALA A 28 -8.76 -3.84 -5.34
CA ALA A 28 -9.34 -5.14 -5.02
C ALA A 28 -8.49 -5.88 -3.97
N THR A 29 -9.13 -6.47 -2.96
CA THR A 29 -8.48 -7.28 -1.92
C THR A 29 -7.56 -8.36 -2.49
N GLN A 30 -8.01 -9.08 -3.51
CA GLN A 30 -7.19 -10.11 -4.18
C GLN A 30 -5.89 -9.54 -4.79
N SER A 31 -5.91 -8.29 -5.28
CA SER A 31 -4.69 -7.65 -5.78
C SER A 31 -3.72 -7.38 -4.65
N LEU A 32 -4.21 -6.88 -3.51
CA LEU A 32 -3.41 -6.64 -2.30
C LEU A 32 -2.83 -7.93 -1.75
N ASP A 33 -3.63 -8.99 -1.63
CA ASP A 33 -3.19 -10.31 -1.17
C ASP A 33 -2.12 -10.89 -2.09
N ASN A 34 -2.26 -10.70 -3.41
CA ASN A 34 -1.25 -11.10 -4.38
C ASN A 34 0.07 -10.33 -4.18
N TYR A 35 0.02 -9.03 -3.91
CA TYR A 35 1.22 -8.25 -3.62
C TYR A 35 1.89 -8.68 -2.31
N ARG A 36 1.10 -8.96 -1.26
CA ARG A 36 1.61 -9.48 0.03
C ARG A 36 2.27 -10.85 -0.11
N LYS A 37 1.65 -11.74 -0.88
CA LYS A 37 2.13 -13.12 -1.04
C LYS A 37 3.32 -13.24 -1.98
N TYR A 38 3.40 -12.39 -3.00
CA TYR A 38 4.38 -12.50 -4.08
C TYR A 38 5.17 -11.20 -4.22
N GLY A 39 5.86 -10.76 -3.17
CA GLY A 39 6.58 -9.47 -3.08
C GLY A 39 7.36 -9.06 -4.35
N SER A 40 7.86 -10.01 -5.15
CA SER A 40 8.47 -9.78 -6.48
C SER A 40 7.56 -9.10 -7.52
N LYS A 41 6.25 -8.99 -7.28
CA LYS A 41 5.29 -8.31 -8.16
C LYS A 41 5.13 -6.82 -7.85
N ILE A 42 5.75 -6.32 -6.79
CA ILE A 42 5.63 -4.91 -6.40
C ILE A 42 6.37 -4.00 -7.39
N GLU A 43 7.53 -4.44 -7.89
CA GLU A 43 8.27 -3.74 -8.96
C GLU A 43 7.47 -3.67 -10.28
N ASN A 44 6.60 -4.66 -10.53
CA ASN A 44 5.74 -4.74 -11.71
C ASN A 44 4.32 -4.22 -11.46
N MET A 45 4.13 -3.45 -10.38
CA MET A 45 2.83 -2.89 -10.03
C MET A 45 2.38 -1.85 -11.06
N ARG A 46 1.09 -1.85 -11.40
CA ARG A 46 0.53 -0.79 -12.26
C ARG A 46 0.66 0.55 -11.55
N LEU A 47 1.15 1.57 -12.25
CA LEU A 47 1.40 2.92 -11.69
C LEU A 47 0.19 3.48 -10.91
N GLY A 48 -1.04 3.30 -11.41
CA GLY A 48 -2.24 3.76 -10.72
C GLY A 48 -2.50 3.08 -9.36
N ILE A 49 -2.09 1.82 -9.21
CA ILE A 49 -2.16 1.10 -7.92
C ILE A 49 -1.06 1.63 -6.99
N ALA A 50 0.17 1.79 -7.50
CA ALA A 50 1.29 2.31 -6.71
C ALA A 50 0.98 3.70 -6.12
N ILE A 51 0.41 4.61 -6.93
CA ILE A 51 -0.02 5.93 -6.48
C ILE A 51 -1.03 5.85 -5.33
N LYS A 52 -2.04 4.99 -5.47
CA LYS A 52 -3.10 4.84 -4.46
C LYS A 52 -2.55 4.29 -3.14
N LEU A 53 -1.70 3.27 -3.21
CA LEU A 53 -1.08 2.69 -2.01
C LEU A 53 -0.15 3.69 -1.33
N TYR A 54 0.72 4.35 -2.10
CA TYR A 54 1.64 5.36 -1.57
C TYR A 54 0.89 6.52 -0.89
N ASN A 55 -0.16 7.06 -1.53
CA ASN A 55 -0.96 8.13 -0.95
C ASN A 55 -1.66 7.69 0.34
N TYR A 56 -2.17 6.46 0.39
CA TYR A 56 -2.78 5.94 1.60
C TYR A 56 -1.76 5.75 2.73
N ALA A 57 -0.61 5.14 2.44
CA ALA A 57 0.51 4.99 3.39
C ALA A 57 0.96 6.35 3.95
N MET A 58 1.08 7.37 3.09
CA MET A 58 1.42 8.72 3.54
C MET A 58 0.31 9.37 4.38
N SER A 59 -0.96 9.06 4.12
CA SER A 59 -2.08 9.59 4.89
C SER A 59 -2.16 9.02 6.30
N ILE A 60 -1.79 7.75 6.50
CA ILE A 60 -1.75 7.14 7.84
C ILE A 60 -0.56 7.63 8.65
N ASN A 61 0.61 7.82 8.03
CA ASN A 61 1.83 8.29 8.71
C ASN A 61 1.76 9.76 9.16
N LYS A 62 0.95 10.60 8.49
CA LYS A 62 0.72 11.99 8.92
C LYS A 62 -0.22 12.11 10.13
N ASN A 63 -0.96 11.05 10.44
CA ASN A 63 -1.95 11.03 11.51
C ASN A 63 -1.48 10.28 12.77
N THR A 64 -0.28 9.68 12.75
CA THR A 64 0.40 9.20 13.96
C THR A 64 1.16 10.37 14.60
N PRO A 65 0.80 10.81 15.82
CA PRO A 65 1.65 11.69 16.60
C PRO A 65 2.98 10.96 16.80
N THR A 66 4.07 11.57 16.34
CA THR A 66 5.43 11.20 16.75
C THR A 66 5.50 11.28 18.28
N ASN A 67 5.57 10.13 18.94
CA ASN A 67 6.00 10.03 20.33
C ASN A 67 7.53 10.06 20.39
#